data_AF-A0A0H1RBP1-F1
#
_entry.id   AF-A0A0H1RBP1-F1
#
_cell.length_a   1.000
_cell.length_b   1.000
_cell.length_c   1.000
_cell.angle_alpha   90.00
_cell.angle_beta   90.00
_cell.angle_gamma   90.00
#
_symmetry.space_group_name_H-M   'P 1'
#
loop_
_entity.id
_entity.type
_entity.pdbx_description
1 polymer ?
#
loop_
_entity_poly.entity_id
_entity_poly.type
_entity_poly.pdbx_seq_one_letter_code
_entity_poly.pdbx_strand_id
1 'polypeptide(L)'
;MMARQQRFCRFLRRFGSDEQGVAAIYFAAAMPVMIAIFGLSIDLGRYVGMHTELQSLADAAALAAARELDGGDDAIQRATNAARAVMNGAKFAQEWSSDNKIVDLVYAASWSDLAAGNYLNETPGHADSKKAAFVQAITDTASAATTLIRALSSDTEFETMARATAGSTTVACAVQPLFMCLPSSTSGITLTPGMMIRVKEQPGSGWGPGNFGLLDPPNASPNDKQDLLQKGLAASSPNVCYVNALTPVQGSKSGIVKEAFNARFDIWDNNPDADAKIPPGPNNFKGILPTPAGGACVKSNPIDAYPRDGGVMPRDPCFAQAGGCRGNDSPFGTGGWDATTYWNHHHGAGTYTGGFTTRFDVYMAQLGLDSDGRPTRTKPAVTGPEQMGPTCAISKGIGSSEDWQRRVIYAALIDCETNAEWLVGNSTKSPIRNADIGQFFITEPTEQGQEIYLEFVKKITANDDEGKLHHIVQLYPNP
;
A
#
# COMPACT_ATOMS: atom_id res chain seq x y z
N MET A 1 27.52 -54.93 79.04
CA MET A 1 27.81 -54.64 77.61
C MET A 1 27.45 -55.79 76.65
N MET A 2 27.53 -57.07 77.02
CA MET A 2 27.30 -58.20 76.09
C MET A 2 25.84 -58.38 75.59
N ALA A 3 24.82 -58.04 76.38
CA ALA A 3 23.41 -58.20 75.96
C ALA A 3 22.98 -57.23 74.83
N ARG A 4 23.70 -56.10 74.65
CA ARG A 4 23.41 -55.10 73.61
C ARG A 4 23.97 -55.52 72.25
N GLN A 5 25.12 -56.18 72.24
CA GLN A 5 25.71 -56.76 71.02
C GLN A 5 24.89 -57.93 70.47
N GLN A 6 24.36 -58.80 71.34
CA GLN A 6 23.54 -59.94 70.89
C GLN A 6 22.21 -59.52 70.25
N ARG A 7 21.61 -58.41 70.70
CA ARG A 7 20.40 -57.84 70.07
C ARG A 7 20.68 -57.22 68.70
N PHE A 8 21.82 -56.55 68.55
CA PHE A 8 22.24 -55.96 67.28
C PHE A 8 22.58 -57.02 66.23
N CYS A 9 23.27 -58.09 66.62
CA CYS A 9 23.56 -59.23 65.74
C CYS A 9 22.28 -59.98 65.32
N ARG A 10 21.27 -60.09 66.20
CA ARG A 10 19.96 -60.65 65.81
C ARG A 10 19.19 -59.75 64.86
N PHE A 11 19.26 -58.42 65.01
CA PHE A 11 18.61 -57.48 64.11
C PHE A 11 19.22 -57.55 62.70
N LEU A 12 20.54 -57.54 62.59
CA LEU A 12 21.25 -57.69 61.30
C LEU A 12 20.98 -59.06 60.65
N ARG A 13 20.93 -60.13 61.44
CA ARG A 13 20.65 -61.47 60.93
C ARG A 13 19.19 -61.64 60.49
N ARG A 14 18.25 -60.93 61.14
CA ARG A 14 16.83 -60.87 60.76
C ARG A 14 16.62 -59.99 59.52
N PHE A 15 17.36 -58.89 59.38
CA PHE A 15 17.35 -58.03 58.19
C PHE A 15 17.94 -58.75 56.95
N GLY A 16 18.98 -59.56 57.14
CA GLY A 16 19.58 -60.36 56.05
C GLY A 16 18.83 -61.66 55.71
N SER A 17 17.85 -62.07 56.51
CA SER A 17 16.97 -63.23 56.24
C SER A 17 15.54 -62.83 55.88
N ASP A 18 15.28 -61.53 55.74
CA ASP A 18 13.98 -61.00 55.35
C ASP A 18 13.89 -60.92 53.82
N GLU A 19 13.27 -61.92 53.20
CA GLU A 19 13.04 -61.96 51.75
C GLU A 19 12.04 -60.87 51.28
N GLN A 20 11.37 -60.18 52.22
CA GLN A 20 10.55 -58.99 51.93
C GLN A 20 11.40 -57.73 51.62
N GLY A 21 12.72 -57.76 51.86
CA GLY A 21 13.64 -56.63 51.66
C GLY A 21 14.20 -56.46 50.25
N VAL A 22 14.07 -57.48 49.37
CA VAL A 22 14.57 -57.40 47.98
C VAL A 22 13.88 -56.26 47.21
N ALA A 23 12.58 -56.07 47.44
CA ALA A 23 11.84 -54.93 46.87
C ALA A 23 12.40 -53.58 47.33
N ALA A 24 12.89 -53.47 48.57
CA ALA A 24 13.47 -52.23 49.11
C ALA A 24 14.82 -51.88 48.45
N ILE A 25 15.62 -52.87 48.04
CA ILE A 25 16.89 -52.66 47.33
C ILE A 25 16.62 -52.12 45.92
N TYR A 26 15.68 -52.73 45.18
CA TYR A 26 15.28 -52.23 43.87
C TYR A 26 14.68 -50.82 43.96
N PHE A 27 13.86 -50.56 44.98
CA PHE A 27 13.28 -49.23 45.21
C PHE A 27 14.36 -48.18 45.53
N ALA A 28 15.33 -48.50 46.39
CA ALA A 28 16.43 -47.61 46.74
C ALA A 28 17.34 -47.29 45.54
N ALA A 29 17.52 -48.25 44.61
CA ALA A 29 18.27 -48.03 43.38
C ALA A 29 17.46 -47.25 42.32
N ALA A 30 16.15 -47.49 42.21
CA ALA A 30 15.28 -46.85 41.23
C ALA A 30 14.89 -45.41 41.59
N MET A 31 14.75 -45.08 42.88
CA MET A 31 14.33 -43.75 43.35
C MET A 31 15.24 -42.62 42.83
N PRO A 32 16.57 -42.69 42.96
CA PRO A 32 17.47 -41.65 42.43
C PRO A 32 17.35 -41.47 40.92
N VAL A 33 17.16 -42.57 40.17
CA VAL A 33 16.99 -42.52 38.71
C VAL A 33 15.68 -41.82 38.35
N MET A 34 14.59 -42.11 39.05
CA MET A 34 13.30 -41.45 38.83
C MET A 34 13.39 -39.95 39.16
N ILE A 35 13.99 -39.59 40.29
CA ILE A 35 14.23 -38.18 40.68
C ILE A 35 15.09 -37.48 39.62
N ALA A 36 16.10 -38.17 39.06
CA ALA A 36 16.94 -37.63 38.00
C ALA A 36 16.14 -37.27 36.74
N ILE A 37 15.25 -38.16 36.31
CA ILE A 37 14.37 -37.94 35.15
C ILE A 37 13.37 -36.81 35.42
N PHE A 38 12.80 -36.73 36.62
CA PHE A 38 11.90 -35.64 37.00
C PHE A 38 12.60 -34.28 36.99
N GLY A 39 13.79 -34.18 37.57
CA GLY A 39 14.57 -32.94 37.55
C GLY A 39 14.94 -32.50 36.14
N LEU A 40 15.37 -33.44 35.29
CA LEU A 40 15.66 -33.15 33.88
C LEU A 40 14.42 -32.64 33.13
N SER A 41 13.24 -33.18 33.45
CA SER A 41 11.98 -32.75 32.84
C SER A 41 11.60 -31.31 33.24
N ILE A 42 11.86 -30.90 34.48
CA ILE A 42 11.63 -29.53 34.95
C ILE A 42 12.61 -28.56 34.29
N ASP A 43 13.89 -28.93 34.26
CA ASP A 43 14.94 -28.14 33.62
C ASP A 43 14.64 -27.95 32.11
N LEU A 44 14.22 -29.01 31.41
CA LEU A 44 13.77 -28.94 30.01
C LEU A 44 12.52 -28.08 29.86
N GLY A 45 11.53 -28.21 30.75
CA GLY A 45 10.30 -27.42 30.71
C GLY A 45 10.58 -25.92 30.84
N ARG A 46 11.49 -25.53 31.74
CA ARG A 46 11.94 -24.14 31.90
C ARG A 46 12.68 -23.65 30.65
N TYR A 47 13.56 -24.47 30.08
CA TYR A 47 14.29 -24.14 28.85
C TYR A 47 13.34 -23.89 27.67
N VAL A 48 12.41 -24.81 27.42
CA VAL A 48 11.44 -24.68 26.31
C VAL A 48 10.51 -23.49 26.54
N GLY A 49 10.08 -23.25 27.78
CA GLY A 49 9.29 -22.07 28.14
C GLY A 49 10.02 -20.77 27.81
N MET A 50 11.27 -20.63 28.28
CA MET A 50 12.12 -19.47 27.99
C MET A 50 12.34 -19.28 26.48
N HIS A 51 12.67 -20.35 25.75
CA HIS A 51 12.87 -20.27 24.31
C HIS A 51 11.60 -19.82 23.56
N THR A 52 10.44 -20.34 23.95
CA THR A 52 9.14 -19.96 23.37
C THR A 52 8.81 -18.48 23.64
N GLU A 53 9.12 -17.99 24.84
CA GLU A 53 8.93 -16.57 25.19
C GLU A 53 9.87 -15.66 24.39
N LEU A 54 11.15 -16.01 24.25
CA LEU A 54 12.09 -15.27 23.41
C LEU A 54 11.66 -15.26 21.94
N GLN A 55 11.16 -16.39 21.42
CA GLN A 55 10.66 -16.44 20.05
C GLN A 55 9.44 -15.54 19.88
N SER A 56 8.47 -15.57 20.81
CA SER A 56 7.32 -14.68 20.77
C SER A 56 7.71 -13.21 20.84
N LEU A 57 8.77 -12.87 21.59
CA LEU A 57 9.30 -11.52 21.68
C LEU A 57 9.99 -11.09 20.38
N ALA A 58 10.83 -11.95 19.81
CA ALA A 58 11.49 -11.71 18.54
C ALA A 58 10.47 -11.50 17.41
N ASP A 59 9.46 -12.37 17.32
CA ASP A 59 8.41 -12.30 16.31
C ASP A 59 7.62 -10.99 16.43
N ALA A 60 7.23 -10.62 17.66
CA ALA A 60 6.49 -9.39 17.90
C ALA A 60 7.33 -8.13 17.59
N ALA A 61 8.62 -8.13 17.97
CA ALA A 61 9.54 -7.04 17.67
C ALA A 61 9.79 -6.91 16.16
N ALA A 62 10.00 -8.02 15.45
CA ALA A 62 10.21 -8.03 14.01
C ALA A 62 8.97 -7.53 13.26
N LEU A 63 7.77 -8.02 13.60
CA LEU A 63 6.51 -7.58 12.99
C LEU A 63 6.23 -6.09 13.26
N ALA A 64 6.47 -5.62 14.49
CA ALA A 64 6.29 -4.21 14.84
C ALA A 64 7.27 -3.32 14.08
N ALA A 65 8.55 -3.69 13.99
CA ALA A 65 9.54 -2.96 13.22
C ALA A 65 9.21 -2.97 11.72
N ALA A 66 8.87 -4.12 11.14
CA ALA A 66 8.54 -4.25 9.73
C ALA A 66 7.32 -3.40 9.35
N ARG A 67 6.35 -3.23 10.26
CA ARG A 67 5.17 -2.38 10.00
C ARG A 67 5.52 -0.92 9.69
N GLU A 68 6.63 -0.43 10.22
CA GLU A 68 7.04 0.97 10.02
C GLU A 68 7.95 1.17 8.79
N LEU A 69 8.32 0.07 8.10
CA LEU A 69 9.15 0.09 6.90
C LEU A 69 8.34 0.47 5.65
N ASP A 70 7.90 1.72 5.61
CA ASP A 70 7.14 2.32 4.52
C ASP A 70 8.01 3.05 3.48
N GLY A 71 9.34 2.96 3.57
CA GLY A 71 10.25 3.63 2.63
C GLY A 71 10.35 5.16 2.80
N GLY A 72 9.86 5.72 3.91
CA GLY A 72 10.14 7.10 4.32
C GLY A 72 11.60 7.34 4.75
N ASP A 73 11.98 8.61 4.88
CA ASP A 73 13.33 9.04 5.33
C ASP A 73 13.66 8.63 6.78
N ASP A 74 12.64 8.44 7.62
CA ASP A 74 12.71 8.09 9.05
C ASP A 74 12.21 6.66 9.34
N ALA A 75 11.99 5.84 8.31
CA ALA A 75 11.39 4.50 8.44
C ALA A 75 12.15 3.59 9.43
N ILE A 76 13.48 3.52 9.35
CA ILE A 76 14.31 2.73 10.29
C ILE A 76 14.17 3.25 11.73
N GLN A 77 14.11 4.57 11.92
CA GLN A 77 13.97 5.16 13.25
C GLN A 77 12.60 4.84 13.86
N ARG A 78 11.51 4.96 13.09
CA ARG A 78 10.17 4.56 13.55
C ARG A 78 10.10 3.06 13.82
N ALA A 79 10.67 2.23 12.96
CA ALA A 79 10.75 0.78 13.15
C ALA A 79 11.47 0.42 14.46
N THR A 80 12.61 1.06 14.74
CA THR A 80 13.37 0.86 15.98
C THR A 80 12.54 1.25 17.20
N ASN A 81 11.82 2.37 17.13
CA ASN A 81 10.95 2.82 18.22
C ASN A 81 9.76 1.88 18.44
N ALA A 82 9.15 1.37 17.37
CA ALA A 82 8.03 0.42 17.43
C ALA A 82 8.45 -0.90 18.07
N ALA A 83 9.59 -1.47 17.67
CA ALA A 83 10.14 -2.66 18.32
C ALA A 83 10.45 -2.42 19.81
N ARG A 84 11.01 -1.26 20.18
CA ARG A 84 11.25 -0.89 21.59
C ARG A 84 9.97 -0.80 22.41
N ALA A 85 8.88 -0.31 21.83
CA ALA A 85 7.59 -0.25 22.51
C ALA A 85 7.06 -1.66 22.86
N VAL A 86 7.28 -2.65 22.00
CA VAL A 86 6.95 -4.06 22.28
C VAL A 86 7.80 -4.61 23.42
N MET A 87 9.10 -4.30 23.44
CA MET A 87 10.03 -4.78 24.47
C MET A 87 9.71 -4.28 25.88
N ASN A 88 9.24 -3.03 26.03
CA ASN A 88 8.89 -2.46 27.33
C ASN A 88 7.71 -3.17 28.03
N GLY A 89 6.99 -4.06 27.34
CA GLY A 89 5.94 -4.90 27.91
C GLY A 89 6.41 -6.26 28.46
N ALA A 90 7.66 -6.66 28.18
CA ALA A 90 8.20 -7.96 28.59
C ALA A 90 8.54 -7.96 30.09
N LYS A 91 7.75 -8.66 30.91
CA LYS A 91 7.83 -8.64 32.38
C LYS A 91 8.89 -9.58 33.00
N PHE A 92 9.69 -10.30 32.20
CA PHE A 92 10.45 -11.47 32.67
C PHE A 92 11.98 -11.29 32.78
N ALA A 93 12.47 -10.06 32.74
CA ALA A 93 13.91 -9.78 32.68
C ALA A 93 14.49 -9.23 34.00
N GLN A 94 14.59 -10.05 35.05
CA GLN A 94 15.11 -9.56 36.35
C GLN A 94 16.66 -9.49 36.46
N GLU A 95 17.42 -10.12 35.56
CA GLU A 95 18.90 -10.03 35.56
C GLU A 95 19.42 -10.01 34.12
N TRP A 96 19.33 -8.85 33.46
CA TRP A 96 19.82 -8.68 32.09
C TRP A 96 21.06 -7.77 32.11
N SER A 97 21.93 -7.95 31.12
CA SER A 97 23.19 -7.21 31.01
C SER A 97 22.93 -5.69 31.09
N SER A 98 23.88 -4.96 31.68
CA SER A 98 23.77 -3.54 32.06
C SER A 98 23.45 -2.56 30.91
N ASP A 99 23.28 -3.03 29.69
CA ASP A 99 23.01 -2.22 28.49
C ASP A 99 21.52 -2.18 28.07
N ASN A 100 20.63 -2.89 28.79
CA ASN A 100 19.16 -2.80 28.64
C ASN A 100 18.64 -3.04 27.20
N LYS A 101 19.43 -3.66 26.31
CA LYS A 101 19.07 -4.01 24.94
C LYS A 101 18.53 -5.43 24.91
N ILE A 102 17.21 -5.54 24.87
CA ILE A 102 16.50 -6.81 24.93
C ILE A 102 16.53 -7.55 23.58
N VAL A 103 16.48 -6.78 22.49
CA VAL A 103 16.52 -7.25 21.10
C VAL A 103 17.41 -6.32 20.30
N ASP A 104 18.33 -6.90 19.55
CA ASP A 104 19.10 -6.23 18.50
C ASP A 104 18.36 -6.32 17.17
N LEU A 105 18.37 -5.23 16.41
CA LEU A 105 17.66 -5.13 15.13
C LEU A 105 18.68 -4.89 14.03
N VAL A 106 18.56 -5.63 12.94
CA VAL A 106 19.32 -5.37 11.71
C VAL A 106 18.38 -5.23 10.53
N TYR A 107 18.68 -4.29 9.64
CA TYR A 107 17.82 -3.93 8.50
C TYR A 107 18.49 -4.24 7.16
N ALA A 108 17.70 -4.67 6.18
CA ALA A 108 18.18 -4.99 4.83
C ALA A 108 17.19 -4.56 3.73
N ALA A 109 17.71 -4.33 2.51
CA ALA A 109 16.90 -3.95 1.36
C ALA A 109 16.20 -5.15 0.68
N SER A 110 16.77 -6.35 0.86
CA SER A 110 16.23 -7.60 0.33
C SER A 110 16.52 -8.77 1.27
N TRP A 111 15.78 -9.88 1.10
CA TRP A 111 16.05 -11.11 1.84
C TRP A 111 17.45 -11.66 1.56
N SER A 112 17.94 -11.53 0.32
CA SER A 112 19.31 -11.92 -0.06
C SER A 112 20.39 -11.06 0.61
N ASP A 113 20.14 -9.75 0.78
CA ASP A 113 21.09 -8.88 1.49
C ASP A 113 21.16 -9.23 2.98
N LEU A 114 20.01 -9.55 3.58
CA LEU A 114 19.94 -10.02 4.96
C LEU A 114 20.72 -11.33 5.14
N ALA A 115 20.56 -12.29 4.22
CA ALA A 115 21.29 -13.56 4.23
C ALA A 115 22.81 -13.39 4.06
N ALA A 116 23.22 -12.40 3.27
CA ALA A 116 24.63 -12.10 3.03
C ALA A 116 25.27 -11.25 4.14
N GLY A 117 24.50 -10.75 5.11
CA GLY A 117 24.98 -9.80 6.12
C GLY A 117 25.22 -8.38 5.60
N ASN A 118 24.63 -8.03 4.45
CA ASN A 118 24.71 -6.71 3.85
C ASN A 118 23.67 -5.78 4.50
N TYR A 119 23.92 -5.39 5.74
CA TYR A 119 23.00 -4.54 6.50
C TYR A 119 23.05 -3.07 6.07
N LEU A 120 21.91 -2.42 6.20
CA LEU A 120 21.75 -0.99 5.91
C LEU A 120 22.28 -0.14 7.07
N ASN A 121 22.66 1.11 6.76
CA ASN A 121 23.06 2.06 7.79
C ASN A 121 21.82 2.58 8.56
N GLU A 122 21.85 2.41 9.88
CA GLU A 122 20.76 2.74 10.81
C GLU A 122 20.82 4.16 11.38
N THR A 123 21.78 4.97 10.92
CA THR A 123 21.90 6.37 11.36
C THR A 123 20.60 7.12 11.01
N PRO A 124 19.95 7.81 11.96
CA PRO A 124 18.72 8.54 11.70
C PRO A 124 18.86 9.51 10.51
N GLY A 125 17.92 9.44 9.57
CA GLY A 125 17.92 10.28 8.36
C GLY A 125 18.93 9.86 7.27
N HIS A 126 19.57 8.69 7.39
CA HIS A 126 20.42 8.18 6.32
C HIS A 126 19.58 7.76 5.09
N ALA A 127 20.13 7.93 3.88
CA ALA A 127 19.46 7.62 2.61
C ALA A 127 19.06 6.12 2.46
N ASP A 128 19.67 5.25 3.25
CA ASP A 128 19.33 3.82 3.29
C ASP A 128 18.00 3.53 3.99
N SER A 129 17.48 4.46 4.79
CA SER A 129 16.19 4.30 5.49
C SER A 129 15.04 3.99 4.52
N LYS A 130 15.06 4.59 3.33
CA LYS A 130 14.07 4.36 2.26
C LYS A 130 14.14 2.96 1.64
N LYS A 131 15.31 2.32 1.75
CA LYS A 131 15.58 1.02 1.14
C LYS A 131 15.16 -0.13 2.06
N ALA A 132 15.04 0.12 3.36
CA ALA A 132 14.73 -0.91 4.35
C ALA A 132 13.40 -1.61 4.03
N ALA A 133 13.48 -2.91 3.84
CA ALA A 133 12.37 -3.76 3.43
C ALA A 133 12.18 -4.96 4.35
N PHE A 134 13.28 -5.41 4.95
CA PHE A 134 13.35 -6.52 5.88
C PHE A 134 14.04 -6.07 7.16
N VAL A 135 13.63 -6.66 8.27
CA VAL A 135 14.24 -6.50 9.59
C VAL A 135 14.39 -7.87 10.23
N GLN A 136 15.52 -8.11 10.87
CA GLN A 136 15.71 -9.27 11.75
C GLN A 136 15.84 -8.78 13.19
N ALA A 137 14.96 -9.30 14.05
CA ALA A 137 15.03 -9.17 15.49
C ALA A 137 15.82 -10.34 16.07
N ILE A 138 16.84 -10.03 16.87
CA ILE A 138 17.74 -11.00 17.51
C ILE A 138 17.65 -10.73 19.00
N THR A 139 17.10 -11.65 19.79
CA THR A 139 17.09 -11.47 21.24
C THR A 139 18.51 -11.57 21.79
N ASP A 140 18.78 -10.86 22.88
CA ASP A 140 19.98 -11.14 23.66
C ASP A 140 19.93 -12.58 24.21
N THR A 141 21.09 -13.11 24.56
CA THR A 141 21.21 -14.44 25.18
C THR A 141 20.60 -14.42 26.58
N ALA A 142 19.55 -15.21 26.78
CA ALA A 142 18.96 -15.42 28.10
C ALA A 142 19.56 -16.67 28.75
N SER A 143 19.96 -16.56 30.02
CA SER A 143 20.43 -17.69 30.81
C SER A 143 19.48 -18.07 31.94
N ALA A 144 19.39 -19.36 32.22
CA ALA A 144 18.62 -19.87 33.36
C ALA A 144 19.44 -20.93 34.12
N ALA A 145 19.55 -20.74 35.44
CA ALA A 145 20.20 -21.70 36.31
C ALA A 145 19.49 -23.07 36.27
N THR A 146 20.26 -24.11 35.99
CA THR A 146 19.78 -25.49 36.02
C THR A 146 19.67 -25.99 37.45
N THR A 147 18.67 -26.80 37.76
CA THR A 147 18.50 -27.32 39.13
C THR A 147 19.13 -28.68 39.31
N LEU A 148 18.99 -29.57 38.34
CA LEU A 148 19.48 -30.95 38.45
C LEU A 148 20.71 -31.23 37.58
N ILE A 149 20.85 -30.54 36.45
CA ILE A 149 22.02 -30.70 35.57
C ILE A 149 23.32 -30.25 36.23
N ARG A 150 23.28 -29.27 37.15
CA ARG A 150 24.42 -28.88 38.00
C ARG A 150 25.06 -30.04 38.77
N ALA A 151 24.30 -31.09 39.06
CA ALA A 151 24.80 -32.25 39.78
C ALA A 151 25.58 -33.23 38.88
N LEU A 152 25.41 -33.14 37.56
CA LEU A 152 25.98 -34.04 36.55
C LEU A 152 26.99 -33.35 35.62
N SER A 153 27.01 -32.02 35.59
CA SER A 153 27.75 -31.18 34.65
C SER A 153 28.37 -29.99 35.38
N SER A 154 29.55 -29.54 34.92
CA SER A 154 30.14 -28.27 35.37
C SER A 154 29.40 -27.04 34.83
N ASP A 155 28.60 -27.22 33.79
CA ASP A 155 27.75 -26.17 33.20
C ASP A 155 26.48 -26.01 34.03
N THR A 156 26.36 -24.84 34.66
CA THR A 156 25.29 -24.56 35.63
C THR A 156 24.11 -23.79 35.07
N GLU A 157 24.20 -23.37 33.81
CA GLU A 157 23.22 -22.52 33.14
C GLU A 157 22.88 -23.05 31.75
N PHE A 158 21.65 -22.81 31.30
CA PHE A 158 21.30 -22.94 29.90
C PHE A 158 21.19 -21.57 29.27
N GLU A 159 21.84 -21.41 28.12
CA GLU A 159 21.72 -20.21 27.29
C GLU A 159 20.80 -20.49 26.09
N THR A 160 19.97 -19.52 25.75
CA THR A 160 19.19 -19.56 24.51
C THR A 160 18.98 -18.15 23.98
N MET A 161 18.83 -18.06 22.67
CA MET A 161 18.48 -16.84 21.96
C MET A 161 17.46 -17.19 20.88
N ALA A 162 16.66 -16.22 20.48
CA ALA A 162 15.71 -16.34 19.40
C ALA A 162 15.98 -15.32 18.30
N ARG A 163 15.59 -15.66 17.08
CA ARG A 163 15.69 -14.79 15.91
C ARG A 163 14.38 -14.83 15.14
N ALA A 164 13.93 -13.69 14.67
CA ALA A 164 12.78 -13.57 13.80
C ALA A 164 13.06 -12.56 12.70
N THR A 165 12.78 -12.93 11.46
CA THR A 165 12.85 -12.04 10.31
C THR A 165 11.44 -11.66 9.88
N ALA A 166 11.18 -10.37 9.70
CA ALA A 166 9.94 -9.87 9.13
C ALA A 166 10.22 -8.98 7.91
N GLY A 167 9.29 -8.97 6.96
CA GLY A 167 9.36 -8.13 5.78
C GLY A 167 8.10 -7.28 5.63
N SER A 168 8.28 -6.09 5.07
CA SER A 168 7.20 -5.19 4.66
C SER A 168 7.01 -5.22 3.15
N THR A 169 5.76 -5.39 2.72
CA THR A 169 5.38 -5.34 1.31
C THR A 169 4.16 -4.47 1.10
N THR A 170 4.24 -3.54 0.14
CA THR A 170 3.11 -2.71 -0.27
C THR A 170 2.57 -3.18 -1.62
N VAL A 171 1.26 -3.38 -1.70
CA VAL A 171 0.57 -3.86 -2.90
C VAL A 171 -0.53 -2.88 -3.29
N ALA A 172 -0.43 -2.29 -4.48
CA ALA A 172 -1.47 -1.46 -5.07
C ALA A 172 -2.17 -2.22 -6.20
N CYS A 173 -3.41 -2.66 -5.95
CA CYS A 173 -4.21 -3.42 -6.91
C CYS A 173 -5.35 -2.58 -7.47
N ALA A 174 -5.71 -2.86 -8.73
CA ALA A 174 -6.83 -2.22 -9.40
C ALA A 174 -6.76 -0.68 -9.41
N VAL A 175 -5.54 -0.19 -9.56
CA VAL A 175 -5.17 1.20 -9.86
C VAL A 175 -4.76 1.32 -11.32
N GLN A 176 -4.98 2.48 -11.93
CA GLN A 176 -4.59 2.70 -13.32
C GLN A 176 -3.06 2.75 -13.44
N PRO A 177 -2.48 2.30 -14.57
CA PRO A 177 -1.04 2.29 -14.81
C PRO A 177 -0.50 3.70 -15.09
N LEU A 178 -0.70 4.63 -14.16
CA LEU A 178 -0.23 6.01 -14.22
C LEU A 178 0.16 6.52 -12.84
N PHE A 179 1.10 7.46 -12.83
CA PHE A 179 1.49 8.22 -11.65
C PHE A 179 1.46 9.71 -11.95
N MET A 180 1.30 10.50 -10.89
CA MET A 180 1.29 11.95 -10.93
C MET A 180 2.26 12.51 -9.92
N CYS A 181 2.98 13.55 -10.34
CA CYS A 181 3.93 14.25 -9.51
C CYS A 181 3.21 15.17 -8.52
N LEU A 182 3.43 14.93 -7.24
CA LEU A 182 2.90 15.71 -6.12
C LEU A 182 3.37 17.17 -6.17
N PRO A 183 2.66 18.09 -5.49
CA PRO A 183 3.20 19.40 -5.21
C PRO A 183 4.55 19.26 -4.49
N SER A 184 5.50 20.14 -4.83
CA SER A 184 6.79 20.17 -4.14
C SER A 184 6.58 20.37 -2.64
N SER A 185 7.38 19.69 -1.81
CA SER A 185 7.30 19.79 -0.34
C SER A 185 7.49 21.23 0.16
N THR A 186 8.17 22.08 -0.60
CA THR A 186 8.38 23.51 -0.29
C THR A 186 7.28 24.43 -0.81
N SER A 187 6.33 23.92 -1.59
CA SER A 187 5.26 24.73 -2.20
C SER A 187 4.16 25.15 -1.21
N GLY A 188 4.06 24.47 -0.07
CA GLY A 188 2.97 24.66 0.90
C GLY A 188 1.58 24.27 0.36
N ILE A 189 1.52 23.58 -0.79
CA ILE A 189 0.26 23.14 -1.40
C ILE A 189 -0.09 21.77 -0.84
N THR A 190 -1.23 21.69 -0.15
CA THR A 190 -1.85 20.42 0.25
C THR A 190 -3.00 20.10 -0.69
N LEU A 191 -3.05 18.87 -1.21
CA LEU A 191 -4.17 18.40 -2.03
C LEU A 191 -5.43 18.30 -1.17
N THR A 192 -6.50 18.97 -1.59
CA THR A 192 -7.80 18.99 -0.91
C THR A 192 -8.90 18.59 -1.87
N PRO A 193 -9.96 17.88 -1.42
CA PRO A 193 -11.09 17.53 -2.27
C PRO A 193 -11.62 18.75 -3.05
N GLY A 194 -11.90 18.57 -4.34
CA GLY A 194 -12.36 19.65 -5.23
C GLY A 194 -11.25 20.44 -5.92
N MET A 195 -9.99 20.26 -5.52
CA MET A 195 -8.86 20.89 -6.21
C MET A 195 -8.70 20.32 -7.61
N MET A 196 -8.80 21.19 -8.63
CA MET A 196 -8.50 20.79 -10.00
C MET A 196 -6.98 20.75 -10.21
N ILE A 197 -6.50 19.71 -10.89
CA ILE A 197 -5.11 19.50 -11.23
C ILE A 197 -5.00 19.40 -12.75
N ARG A 198 -4.19 20.28 -13.33
CA ARG A 198 -3.75 20.20 -14.72
C ARG A 198 -2.46 19.40 -14.76
N VAL A 199 -2.54 18.16 -15.20
CA VAL A 199 -1.36 17.32 -15.39
C VAL A 199 -0.93 17.27 -16.84
N LYS A 200 0.39 17.34 -17.05
CA LYS A 200 1.00 17.30 -18.38
C LYS A 200 1.93 16.10 -18.49
N GLU A 201 1.90 15.42 -19.62
CA GLU A 201 2.88 14.40 -19.95
C GLU A 201 4.25 15.05 -19.91
N GLN A 202 5.22 14.39 -19.28
CA GLN A 202 6.56 14.93 -19.14
C GLN A 202 7.16 15.23 -20.54
N PRO A 203 7.68 16.45 -20.80
CA PRO A 203 8.20 16.85 -22.13
C PRO A 203 9.68 16.50 -22.40
N GLY A 204 10.42 16.04 -21.39
CA GLY A 204 11.82 15.61 -21.45
C GLY A 204 12.35 15.40 -20.02
N SER A 205 13.66 15.20 -19.85
CA SER A 205 14.36 14.74 -18.63
C SER A 205 14.17 15.50 -17.30
N GLY A 206 13.21 16.43 -17.18
CA GLY A 206 12.86 17.11 -15.94
C GLY A 206 11.46 16.71 -15.49
N TRP A 207 11.39 15.89 -14.44
CA TRP A 207 10.15 15.58 -13.73
C TRP A 207 9.91 16.64 -12.66
N GLY A 208 8.69 17.15 -12.60
CA GLY A 208 8.30 18.13 -11.59
C GLY A 208 6.81 18.07 -11.27
N PRO A 209 6.38 18.85 -10.28
CA PRO A 209 4.98 18.92 -9.87
C PRO A 209 4.03 19.15 -11.05
N GLY A 210 2.94 18.40 -11.11
CA GLY A 210 1.98 18.46 -12.22
C GLY A 210 2.41 17.76 -13.50
N ASN A 211 3.51 17.00 -13.50
CA ASN A 211 3.72 15.99 -14.53
C ASN A 211 2.96 14.70 -14.22
N PHE A 212 2.61 13.97 -15.27
CA PHE A 212 2.19 12.58 -15.15
C PHE A 212 3.06 11.68 -16.04
N GLY A 213 3.17 10.42 -15.64
CA GLY A 213 3.79 9.36 -16.41
C GLY A 213 2.98 8.09 -16.34
N LEU A 214 3.27 7.16 -17.24
CA LEU A 214 2.64 5.85 -17.27
C LEU A 214 3.51 4.81 -16.58
N LEU A 215 2.89 3.74 -16.09
CA LEU A 215 3.54 2.65 -15.38
C LEU A 215 3.50 1.37 -16.22
N ASP A 216 4.63 0.68 -16.30
CA ASP A 216 4.73 -0.59 -17.01
C ASP A 216 3.81 -1.62 -16.32
N PRO A 217 2.89 -2.29 -17.05
CA PRO A 217 2.06 -3.32 -16.45
C PRO A 217 2.94 -4.46 -15.93
N PRO A 218 2.80 -4.87 -14.66
CA PRO A 218 3.67 -5.88 -14.06
C PRO A 218 3.49 -7.23 -14.76
N ASN A 219 4.60 -7.94 -14.96
CA ASN A 219 4.66 -9.28 -15.59
C ASN A 219 4.13 -9.36 -17.03
N ALA A 220 3.94 -8.24 -17.72
CA ALA A 220 3.54 -8.22 -19.13
C ALA A 220 4.70 -8.63 -20.06
N SER A 221 4.41 -9.54 -21.00
CA SER A 221 5.30 -9.85 -22.12
C SER A 221 5.57 -8.59 -22.95
N PRO A 222 6.78 -8.37 -23.50
CA PRO A 222 7.10 -7.17 -24.27
C PRO A 222 6.09 -6.83 -25.38
N ASN A 223 5.50 -7.84 -26.02
CA ASN A 223 4.52 -7.66 -27.10
C ASN A 223 3.13 -7.23 -26.61
N ASP A 224 2.79 -7.52 -25.36
CA ASP A 224 1.47 -7.26 -24.78
C ASP A 224 1.44 -5.96 -23.96
N LYS A 225 2.60 -5.37 -23.67
CA LYS A 225 2.72 -4.18 -22.81
C LYS A 225 1.86 -3.01 -23.27
N GLN A 226 1.83 -2.70 -24.57
CA GLN A 226 1.09 -1.55 -25.08
C GLN A 226 -0.43 -1.75 -24.96
N ASP A 227 -0.91 -2.95 -25.29
CA ASP A 227 -2.32 -3.33 -25.19
C ASP A 227 -2.80 -3.35 -23.73
N LEU A 228 -2.02 -3.97 -22.83
CA LEU A 228 -2.30 -3.99 -21.40
C LEU A 228 -2.24 -2.61 -20.77
N LEU A 229 -1.34 -1.75 -21.24
CA LEU A 229 -1.25 -0.37 -20.79
C LEU A 229 -2.51 0.41 -21.17
N GLN A 230 -2.94 0.36 -22.43
CA GLN A 230 -4.15 1.03 -22.90
C GLN A 230 -5.40 0.51 -22.18
N LYS A 231 -5.58 -0.82 -22.12
CA LYS A 231 -6.72 -1.45 -21.44
C LYS A 231 -6.73 -1.15 -19.95
N GLY A 232 -5.56 -1.19 -19.30
CA GLY A 232 -5.40 -0.85 -17.89
C GLY A 232 -5.74 0.60 -17.61
N LEU A 233 -5.34 1.54 -18.48
CA LEU A 233 -5.66 2.95 -18.32
C LEU A 233 -7.15 3.24 -18.49
N ALA A 234 -7.81 2.50 -19.40
CA ALA A 234 -9.22 2.70 -19.73
C ALA A 234 -10.22 1.94 -18.82
N ALA A 235 -9.77 0.89 -18.14
CA ALA A 235 -10.59 0.11 -17.21
C ALA A 235 -10.91 0.92 -15.93
N SER A 236 -12.09 0.70 -15.32
CA SER A 236 -12.40 1.27 -13.99
C SER A 236 -11.62 0.58 -12.88
N SER A 237 -11.48 -0.74 -13.02
CA SER A 237 -10.77 -1.61 -12.08
C SER A 237 -9.83 -2.52 -12.85
N PRO A 238 -8.61 -2.06 -13.15
CA PRO A 238 -7.61 -2.84 -13.89
C PRO A 238 -7.25 -4.14 -13.17
N ASN A 239 -7.09 -5.24 -13.88
CA ASN A 239 -6.62 -6.49 -13.28
C ASN A 239 -5.08 -6.53 -13.19
N VAL A 240 -4.50 -5.52 -12.53
CA VAL A 240 -3.05 -5.42 -12.28
C VAL A 240 -2.80 -5.05 -10.82
N CYS A 241 -1.71 -5.61 -10.27
CA CYS A 241 -1.26 -5.32 -8.92
C CYS A 241 0.23 -4.97 -8.95
N TYR A 242 0.56 -3.77 -8.52
CA TYR A 242 1.92 -3.30 -8.36
C TYR A 242 2.43 -3.69 -6.98
N VAL A 243 3.58 -4.37 -6.90
CA VAL A 243 4.14 -4.89 -5.66
C VAL A 243 5.51 -4.28 -5.44
N ASN A 244 5.67 -3.53 -4.36
CA ASN A 244 6.90 -2.86 -3.90
C ASN A 244 7.57 -1.91 -4.90
N ALA A 245 7.29 -1.97 -6.20
CA ALA A 245 8.07 -1.36 -7.25
C ALA A 245 7.20 -0.78 -8.38
N LEU A 246 7.47 0.48 -8.74
CA LEU A 246 6.96 1.10 -9.97
C LEU A 246 8.05 1.20 -11.02
N THR A 247 7.71 0.90 -12.26
CA THR A 247 8.59 1.08 -13.42
C THR A 247 7.91 2.06 -14.39
N PRO A 248 8.50 3.23 -14.66
CA PRO A 248 7.90 4.20 -15.57
C PRO A 248 8.06 3.75 -17.04
N VAL A 249 6.99 3.90 -17.83
CA VAL A 249 7.01 3.71 -19.29
C VAL A 249 7.78 4.86 -19.93
N GLN A 250 8.62 4.54 -20.91
CA GLN A 250 9.44 5.53 -21.62
C GLN A 250 8.78 5.99 -22.94
N GLY A 251 9.04 7.26 -23.27
CA GLY A 251 8.55 7.93 -24.48
C GLY A 251 7.08 8.35 -24.39
N SER A 252 6.70 9.32 -25.23
CA SER A 252 5.31 9.81 -25.25
C SER A 252 4.35 8.68 -25.65
N LYS A 253 3.27 8.55 -24.87
CA LYS A 253 2.14 7.64 -25.10
C LYS A 253 0.82 8.42 -25.18
N SER A 254 0.90 9.69 -25.58
CA SER A 254 -0.24 10.60 -25.75
C SER A 254 -1.42 9.99 -26.52
N GLY A 255 -1.18 9.24 -27.60
CA GLY A 255 -2.26 8.54 -28.32
C GLY A 255 -3.01 7.49 -27.47
N ILE A 256 -2.28 6.70 -26.67
CA ILE A 256 -2.86 5.70 -25.75
C ILE A 256 -3.67 6.40 -24.65
N VAL A 257 -3.10 7.47 -24.08
CA VAL A 257 -3.78 8.28 -23.06
C VAL A 257 -5.06 8.88 -23.62
N LYS A 258 -4.99 9.45 -24.83
CA LYS A 258 -6.14 10.04 -25.52
C LYS A 258 -7.27 9.03 -25.68
N GLU A 259 -6.98 7.87 -26.25
CA GLU A 259 -7.98 6.83 -26.48
C GLU A 259 -8.60 6.32 -25.16
N ALA A 260 -7.77 6.02 -24.16
CA ALA A 260 -8.23 5.49 -22.87
C ALA A 260 -9.10 6.46 -22.07
N PHE A 261 -8.73 7.75 -22.04
CA PHE A 261 -9.50 8.78 -21.34
C PHE A 261 -10.78 9.13 -22.10
N ASN A 262 -10.69 9.31 -23.42
CA ASN A 262 -11.82 9.75 -24.23
C ASN A 262 -12.89 8.66 -24.40
N ALA A 263 -12.52 7.37 -24.34
CA ALA A 263 -13.49 6.28 -24.31
C ALA A 263 -14.49 6.42 -23.13
N ARG A 264 -14.07 6.99 -22.00
CA ARG A 264 -14.94 7.26 -20.83
C ARG A 264 -16.00 8.33 -21.12
N PHE A 265 -15.77 9.14 -22.15
CA PHE A 265 -16.66 10.17 -22.67
C PHE A 265 -17.34 9.74 -23.96
N ASP A 266 -17.34 8.46 -24.35
CA ASP A 266 -18.04 8.01 -25.56
C ASP A 266 -17.44 8.60 -26.86
N ILE A 267 -16.10 8.67 -26.92
CA ILE A 267 -15.29 9.22 -28.04
C ILE A 267 -14.16 8.22 -28.40
N TRP A 268 -13.95 7.92 -29.69
CA TRP A 268 -12.90 7.00 -30.21
C TRP A 268 -12.27 7.53 -31.52
N ASP A 269 -10.92 7.47 -31.65
CA ASP A 269 -10.16 8.08 -32.75
C ASP A 269 -10.20 7.35 -34.09
N ASN A 270 -9.95 6.05 -34.14
CA ASN A 270 -10.04 5.27 -35.36
C ASN A 270 -10.15 3.79 -35.00
N ASN A 271 -11.19 3.13 -35.51
CA ASN A 271 -11.40 1.67 -35.52
C ASN A 271 -12.01 1.02 -34.26
N PRO A 272 -13.32 0.68 -34.27
CA PRO A 272 -13.96 -0.07 -33.17
C PRO A 272 -13.49 -1.52 -33.02
N ASP A 273 -12.68 -2.05 -33.96
CA ASP A 273 -12.21 -3.45 -33.93
C ASP A 273 -10.86 -3.67 -33.24
N ALA A 274 -10.12 -2.60 -32.90
CA ALA A 274 -8.78 -2.70 -32.29
C ALA A 274 -8.79 -2.52 -30.75
N ASP A 275 -9.80 -1.84 -30.21
CA ASP A 275 -9.85 -1.49 -28.80
C ASP A 275 -10.73 -2.47 -28.04
N ALA A 276 -10.30 -2.89 -26.83
CA ALA A 276 -11.21 -3.55 -25.91
C ALA A 276 -12.53 -2.77 -25.90
N LYS A 277 -13.66 -3.49 -25.94
CA LYS A 277 -15.02 -2.94 -25.81
C LYS A 277 -15.18 -2.24 -24.45
N ILE A 278 -14.52 -1.10 -24.29
CA ILE A 278 -14.40 -0.33 -23.07
C ILE A 278 -15.66 0.53 -23.02
N PRO A 279 -16.61 0.21 -22.14
CA PRO A 279 -17.86 0.96 -22.10
C PRO A 279 -17.57 2.40 -21.65
N PRO A 280 -18.28 3.41 -22.17
CA PRO A 280 -18.22 4.77 -21.63
C PRO A 280 -18.83 4.84 -20.22
N GLY A 281 -18.67 5.98 -19.55
CA GLY A 281 -19.34 6.24 -18.28
C GLY A 281 -20.83 6.55 -18.43
N PRO A 282 -21.61 6.43 -17.34
CA PRO A 282 -23.06 6.65 -17.35
C PRO A 282 -23.45 8.11 -17.61
N ASN A 283 -22.56 9.03 -17.24
CA ASN A 283 -22.63 10.44 -17.62
C ASN A 283 -21.38 10.77 -18.45
N ASN A 284 -21.65 11.13 -19.69
CA ASN A 284 -20.67 11.43 -20.73
C ASN A 284 -20.73 12.89 -21.17
N PHE A 285 -21.25 13.81 -20.33
CA PHE A 285 -21.16 15.24 -20.61
C PHE A 285 -19.71 15.62 -20.92
N LYS A 286 -19.50 16.12 -22.12
CA LYS A 286 -18.19 16.39 -22.72
C LYS A 286 -18.12 17.78 -23.36
N GLY A 287 -19.26 18.47 -23.42
CA GLY A 287 -19.40 19.79 -24.03
C GLY A 287 -19.29 19.76 -25.55
N ILE A 288 -19.59 18.63 -26.18
CA ILE A 288 -19.55 18.45 -27.64
C ILE A 288 -20.88 17.89 -28.11
N LEU A 289 -21.58 18.63 -28.97
CA LEU A 289 -22.84 18.19 -29.55
C LEU A 289 -22.59 17.38 -30.84
N PRO A 290 -23.40 16.35 -31.14
CA PRO A 290 -23.37 15.69 -32.44
C PRO A 290 -23.58 16.69 -33.58
N THR A 291 -22.79 16.60 -34.64
CA THR A 291 -22.99 17.48 -35.80
C THR A 291 -24.20 17.01 -36.64
N PRO A 292 -25.08 17.91 -37.10
CA PRO A 292 -26.28 17.53 -37.87
C PRO A 292 -25.98 16.78 -39.18
N ALA A 293 -24.77 16.93 -39.73
CA ALA A 293 -24.34 16.36 -41.00
C ALA A 293 -23.60 15.02 -40.88
N GLY A 294 -23.36 14.52 -39.66
CA GLY A 294 -22.38 13.47 -39.38
C GLY A 294 -22.86 12.36 -38.44
N GLY A 295 -24.12 11.93 -38.50
CA GLY A 295 -24.64 10.86 -37.63
C GLY A 295 -24.63 11.21 -36.13
N ALA A 296 -25.23 10.37 -35.29
CA ALA A 296 -25.34 10.62 -33.85
C ALA A 296 -23.99 10.56 -33.09
N CYS A 297 -22.88 10.31 -33.79
CA CYS A 297 -21.58 10.04 -33.20
C CYS A 297 -20.55 11.10 -33.59
N VAL A 298 -19.95 11.75 -32.59
CA VAL A 298 -18.86 12.70 -32.82
C VAL A 298 -17.60 11.92 -33.19
N LYS A 299 -17.07 12.16 -34.40
CA LYS A 299 -15.70 11.77 -34.75
C LYS A 299 -14.73 12.73 -34.06
N SER A 300 -13.67 12.17 -33.51
CA SER A 300 -12.81 12.75 -32.47
C SER A 300 -11.59 13.50 -32.99
N ASN A 301 -11.67 14.12 -34.17
CA ASN A 301 -10.64 15.08 -34.52
C ASN A 301 -11.15 16.25 -35.36
N PRO A 302 -10.93 17.50 -34.91
CA PRO A 302 -10.44 17.92 -33.57
C PRO A 302 -11.58 18.01 -32.55
N ILE A 303 -11.33 17.59 -31.30
CA ILE A 303 -12.10 18.09 -30.16
C ILE A 303 -11.78 19.58 -30.04
N ASP A 304 -12.80 20.44 -29.97
CA ASP A 304 -12.60 21.88 -29.84
C ASP A 304 -11.80 22.24 -28.58
N ALA A 305 -10.92 23.24 -28.74
CA ALA A 305 -10.14 23.80 -27.65
C ALA A 305 -11.07 24.37 -26.57
N TYR A 306 -10.70 24.21 -25.30
CA TYR A 306 -11.42 24.83 -24.18
C TYR A 306 -11.34 26.37 -24.23
N PRO A 307 -12.40 27.13 -23.84
CA PRO A 307 -13.69 26.68 -23.32
C PRO A 307 -14.61 26.18 -24.44
N ARG A 308 -15.39 25.13 -24.14
CA ARG A 308 -16.38 24.59 -25.08
C ARG A 308 -17.74 25.20 -24.79
N ASP A 309 -18.37 25.75 -25.82
CA ASP A 309 -19.63 26.51 -25.76
C ASP A 309 -20.84 25.73 -25.16
N GLY A 310 -20.73 24.42 -24.92
CA GLY A 310 -21.86 23.51 -24.72
C GLY A 310 -21.87 22.67 -23.44
N GLY A 311 -21.34 23.13 -22.32
CA GLY A 311 -21.57 22.44 -21.04
C GLY A 311 -20.53 21.38 -20.65
N VAL A 312 -19.27 21.52 -21.07
CA VAL A 312 -18.17 20.84 -20.37
C VAL A 312 -18.07 21.39 -18.95
N MET A 313 -17.63 20.57 -18.00
CA MET A 313 -17.42 21.02 -16.63
C MET A 313 -16.34 22.12 -16.60
N PRO A 314 -16.62 23.30 -16.04
CA PRO A 314 -15.68 24.40 -16.09
C PRO A 314 -14.35 24.08 -15.40
N ARG A 315 -13.22 24.43 -16.04
CA ARG A 315 -11.91 24.48 -15.39
C ARG A 315 -11.88 25.55 -14.31
N ASP A 316 -10.93 25.45 -13.38
CA ASP A 316 -10.69 26.54 -12.44
C ASP A 316 -10.36 27.83 -13.20
N PRO A 317 -11.02 28.97 -12.91
CA PRO A 317 -10.78 30.23 -13.60
C PRO A 317 -9.31 30.69 -13.55
N CYS A 318 -8.56 30.26 -12.52
CA CYS A 318 -7.15 30.59 -12.39
C CYS A 318 -6.29 30.04 -13.55
N PHE A 319 -6.72 28.96 -14.22
CA PHE A 319 -5.97 28.40 -15.37
C PHE A 319 -6.11 29.24 -16.65
N ALA A 320 -7.07 30.16 -16.70
CA ALA A 320 -7.30 31.01 -17.87
C ALA A 320 -6.33 32.20 -17.96
N GLN A 321 -5.56 32.47 -16.90
CA GLN A 321 -4.68 33.64 -16.79
C GLN A 321 -3.25 33.20 -16.48
N ALA A 322 -2.28 33.77 -17.21
CA ALA A 322 -0.86 33.58 -16.88
C ALA A 322 -0.56 34.11 -15.48
N GLY A 323 0.13 33.32 -14.66
CA GLY A 323 0.33 33.55 -13.23
C GLY A 323 -0.94 33.38 -12.37
N GLY A 324 -2.07 32.99 -12.95
CA GLY A 324 -3.38 33.01 -12.29
C GLY A 324 -3.51 31.98 -11.17
N CYS A 325 -3.05 30.75 -11.39
CA CYS A 325 -3.04 29.73 -10.35
C CYS A 325 -1.81 29.91 -9.44
N ARG A 326 -2.07 30.35 -8.20
CA ARG A 326 -1.09 30.46 -7.10
C ARG A 326 0.12 31.36 -7.41
N GLY A 327 -0.02 32.29 -8.35
CA GLY A 327 1.00 33.29 -8.68
C GLY A 327 2.13 32.82 -9.60
N ASN A 328 2.11 31.55 -10.04
CA ASN A 328 3.23 30.94 -10.78
C ASN A 328 2.78 29.91 -11.83
N ASP A 329 1.56 30.03 -12.37
CA ASP A 329 0.98 29.07 -13.32
C ASP A 329 0.96 27.63 -12.78
N SER A 330 0.74 27.51 -11.47
CA SER A 330 0.74 26.22 -10.78
C SER A 330 -0.18 25.22 -11.50
N PRO A 331 0.24 23.96 -11.66
CA PRO A 331 -0.64 22.91 -12.15
C PRO A 331 -1.77 22.57 -11.16
N PHE A 332 -1.69 23.06 -9.93
CA PHE A 332 -2.68 22.85 -8.88
C PHE A 332 -3.59 24.09 -8.73
N GLY A 333 -4.85 23.90 -9.07
CA GLY A 333 -5.89 24.90 -9.00
C GLY A 333 -6.29 25.28 -7.56
N THR A 334 -7.36 26.05 -7.50
CA THR A 334 -7.98 26.57 -6.27
C THR A 334 -9.24 25.78 -5.87
N GLY A 335 -9.77 24.95 -6.77
CA GLY A 335 -11.06 24.29 -6.66
C GLY A 335 -12.26 25.20 -6.92
N GLY A 336 -12.05 26.48 -7.27
CA GLY A 336 -13.13 27.40 -7.61
C GLY A 336 -13.69 27.14 -9.00
N TRP A 337 -15.01 27.02 -9.13
CA TRP A 337 -15.68 26.78 -10.41
C TRP A 337 -17.14 27.24 -10.40
N ASP A 338 -17.71 27.47 -11.59
CA ASP A 338 -19.10 27.92 -11.72
C ASP A 338 -20.07 26.73 -11.85
N ALA A 339 -20.39 26.14 -10.70
CA ALA A 339 -21.34 25.03 -10.61
C ALA A 339 -22.76 25.40 -11.02
N THR A 340 -23.15 26.66 -10.79
CA THR A 340 -24.53 27.12 -11.05
C THR A 340 -24.77 27.22 -12.55
N THR A 341 -23.87 27.85 -13.29
CA THR A 341 -23.98 27.96 -14.75
C THR A 341 -23.90 26.58 -15.41
N TYR A 342 -22.96 25.72 -14.97
CA TYR A 342 -22.86 24.35 -15.45
C TYR A 342 -24.15 23.55 -15.22
N TRP A 343 -24.70 23.58 -14.00
CA TRP A 343 -25.90 22.83 -13.67
C TRP A 343 -27.11 23.32 -14.46
N ASN A 344 -27.33 24.64 -14.51
CA ASN A 344 -28.47 25.22 -15.21
C ASN A 344 -28.43 24.93 -16.72
N HIS A 345 -27.23 24.78 -17.30
CA HIS A 345 -27.07 24.39 -18.70
C HIS A 345 -27.64 22.98 -18.97
N HIS A 346 -27.42 22.03 -18.06
CA HIS A 346 -27.82 20.62 -18.24
C HIS A 346 -29.19 20.28 -17.65
N HIS A 347 -29.59 20.95 -16.58
CA HIS A 347 -30.78 20.62 -15.78
C HIS A 347 -31.83 21.76 -15.74
N GLY A 348 -31.59 22.84 -16.48
CA GLY A 348 -32.52 23.96 -16.60
C GLY A 348 -32.33 25.02 -15.53
N ALA A 349 -32.65 26.27 -15.86
CA ALA A 349 -32.46 27.40 -14.97
C ALA A 349 -33.31 27.29 -13.69
N GLY A 350 -32.69 27.57 -12.54
CA GLY A 350 -33.37 27.60 -11.24
C GLY A 350 -33.56 26.23 -10.58
N THR A 351 -33.03 25.15 -11.18
CA THR A 351 -33.05 23.81 -10.57
C THR A 351 -31.84 23.52 -9.69
N TYR A 352 -30.82 24.38 -9.75
CA TYR A 352 -29.65 24.28 -8.87
C TYR A 352 -30.04 24.60 -7.42
N THR A 353 -30.00 23.60 -6.56
CA THR A 353 -30.37 23.73 -5.14
C THR A 353 -29.22 24.13 -4.23
N GLY A 354 -28.01 24.32 -4.78
CA GLY A 354 -26.79 24.50 -3.99
C GLY A 354 -26.33 23.23 -3.27
N GLY A 355 -25.23 23.35 -2.52
CA GLY A 355 -24.72 22.27 -1.65
C GLY A 355 -23.64 21.38 -2.26
N PHE A 356 -23.30 21.54 -3.54
CA PHE A 356 -22.18 20.82 -4.14
C PHE A 356 -20.87 21.56 -3.88
N THR A 357 -19.92 20.89 -3.24
CA THR A 357 -18.61 21.45 -2.92
C THR A 357 -17.58 21.19 -4.01
N THR A 358 -17.72 20.09 -4.74
CA THR A 358 -16.78 19.63 -5.76
C THR A 358 -17.50 19.34 -7.08
N ARG A 359 -16.75 19.23 -8.19
CA ARG A 359 -17.30 18.75 -9.46
C ARG A 359 -17.72 17.29 -9.37
N PHE A 360 -16.99 16.49 -8.58
CA PHE A 360 -17.34 15.12 -8.29
C PHE A 360 -18.70 15.01 -7.60
N ASP A 361 -19.03 15.87 -6.64
CA ASP A 361 -20.36 15.90 -6.01
C ASP A 361 -21.48 16.13 -7.03
N VAL A 362 -21.25 17.04 -7.98
CA VAL A 362 -22.20 17.30 -9.08
C VAL A 362 -22.34 16.08 -9.97
N TYR A 363 -21.24 15.43 -10.34
CA TYR A 363 -21.29 14.20 -11.12
C TYR A 363 -22.09 13.09 -10.43
N MET A 364 -21.86 12.87 -9.13
CA MET A 364 -22.60 11.88 -8.35
C MET A 364 -24.09 12.24 -8.27
N ALA A 365 -24.42 13.49 -7.98
CA ALA A 365 -25.81 13.96 -7.94
C ALA A 365 -26.53 13.83 -9.29
N GLN A 366 -25.84 14.07 -10.41
CA GLN A 366 -26.35 13.85 -11.76
C GLN A 366 -26.72 12.39 -12.04
N LEU A 367 -26.00 11.45 -11.42
CA LEU A 367 -26.31 10.03 -11.48
C LEU A 367 -27.41 9.62 -10.48
N GLY A 368 -27.87 10.54 -9.64
CA GLY A 368 -28.77 10.25 -8.54
C GLY A 368 -28.06 9.47 -7.43
N LEU A 369 -26.77 9.71 -7.20
CA LEU A 369 -25.95 9.07 -6.17
C LEU A 369 -25.49 10.09 -5.11
N ASP A 370 -25.26 9.63 -3.89
CA ASP A 370 -24.51 10.39 -2.88
C ASP A 370 -22.99 10.27 -3.11
N SER A 371 -22.19 10.92 -2.27
CA SER A 371 -20.72 10.90 -2.35
C SER A 371 -20.09 9.52 -2.17
N ASP A 372 -20.83 8.58 -1.57
CA ASP A 372 -20.40 7.19 -1.36
C ASP A 372 -20.87 6.25 -2.50
N GLY A 373 -21.54 6.79 -3.52
CA GLY A 373 -22.09 6.01 -4.63
C GLY A 373 -23.39 5.27 -4.30
N ARG A 374 -24.08 5.64 -3.21
CA ARG A 374 -25.38 5.04 -2.86
C ARG A 374 -26.52 5.76 -3.60
N PRO A 375 -27.56 5.03 -4.06
CA PRO A 375 -28.70 5.64 -4.71
C PRO A 375 -29.44 6.64 -3.81
N THR A 376 -29.73 7.80 -4.37
CA THR A 376 -30.64 8.80 -3.80
C THR A 376 -32.07 8.56 -4.31
N ARG A 377 -33.06 9.25 -3.73
CA ARG A 377 -34.48 9.04 -4.05
C ARG A 377 -34.88 9.45 -5.48
N THR A 378 -34.10 10.29 -6.16
CA THR A 378 -34.53 10.84 -7.47
C THR A 378 -33.33 11.29 -8.30
N LYS A 379 -33.25 10.83 -9.56
CA LYS A 379 -32.28 11.31 -10.54
C LYS A 379 -32.77 12.64 -11.15
N PRO A 380 -31.93 13.70 -11.21
CA PRO A 380 -32.31 14.97 -11.83
C PRO A 380 -32.68 14.80 -13.31
N ALA A 381 -33.69 15.56 -13.76
CA ALA A 381 -34.04 15.61 -15.18
C ALA A 381 -32.94 16.34 -15.98
N VAL A 382 -32.65 15.85 -17.18
CA VAL A 382 -31.74 16.50 -18.13
C VAL A 382 -32.57 17.23 -19.17
N THR A 383 -32.40 18.55 -19.25
CA THR A 383 -33.12 19.44 -20.16
C THR A 383 -32.20 20.20 -21.12
N GLY A 384 -30.89 20.05 -20.92
CA GLY A 384 -29.86 20.66 -21.77
C GLY A 384 -29.77 20.03 -23.16
N PRO A 385 -29.00 20.67 -24.06
CA PRO A 385 -28.82 20.19 -25.43
C PRO A 385 -27.97 18.90 -25.49
N GLU A 386 -27.01 18.73 -24.58
CA GLU A 386 -26.25 17.50 -24.44
C GLU A 386 -27.09 16.48 -23.63
N GLN A 387 -27.25 15.28 -24.17
CA GLN A 387 -27.96 14.20 -23.48
C GLN A 387 -26.99 13.42 -22.58
N MET A 388 -27.47 12.99 -21.42
CA MET A 388 -26.69 12.14 -20.52
C MET A 388 -26.78 10.68 -20.97
N GLY A 389 -25.62 10.06 -21.18
CA GLY A 389 -25.49 8.64 -21.49
C GLY A 389 -24.93 8.38 -22.90
N PRO A 390 -24.39 7.18 -23.13
CA PRO A 390 -23.64 6.91 -24.34
C PRO A 390 -24.51 6.75 -25.58
N THR A 391 -24.10 7.42 -26.65
CA THR A 391 -24.74 7.41 -27.96
C THR A 391 -23.85 6.73 -29.00
N CYS A 392 -22.55 6.97 -28.95
CA CYS A 392 -21.57 6.43 -29.90
C CYS A 392 -21.28 4.94 -29.66
N ALA A 393 -21.20 4.51 -28.39
CA ALA A 393 -20.91 3.14 -28.02
C ALA A 393 -21.90 2.15 -28.63
N ILE A 394 -23.19 2.50 -28.64
CA ILE A 394 -24.27 1.66 -29.18
C ILE A 394 -24.04 1.38 -30.67
N SER A 395 -23.70 2.40 -31.47
CA SER A 395 -23.46 2.23 -32.91
C SER A 395 -22.21 1.38 -33.21
N LYS A 396 -21.30 1.27 -32.24
CA LYS A 396 -20.07 0.46 -32.29
C LYS A 396 -20.23 -0.93 -31.66
N GLY A 397 -21.42 -1.30 -31.18
CA GLY A 397 -21.63 -2.58 -30.49
C GLY A 397 -20.93 -2.68 -29.12
N ILE A 398 -20.61 -1.54 -28.52
CA ILE A 398 -20.05 -1.40 -27.17
C ILE A 398 -21.23 -1.14 -26.21
N GLY A 399 -21.31 -1.90 -25.11
CA GLY A 399 -22.35 -1.71 -24.09
C GLY A 399 -22.21 -0.38 -23.34
N SER A 400 -23.26 0.03 -22.63
CA SER A 400 -23.19 1.10 -21.63
C SER A 400 -22.75 0.52 -20.28
N SER A 401 -22.17 1.37 -19.43
CA SER A 401 -21.88 1.03 -18.04
C SER A 401 -22.60 2.02 -17.13
N GLU A 402 -23.33 1.49 -16.15
CA GLU A 402 -23.96 2.28 -15.08
C GLU A 402 -22.99 2.58 -13.92
N ASP A 403 -21.73 2.15 -14.04
CA ASP A 403 -20.71 2.33 -13.03
C ASP A 403 -20.17 3.77 -13.03
N TRP A 404 -20.42 4.50 -11.95
CA TRP A 404 -19.91 5.86 -11.77
C TRP A 404 -18.37 5.92 -11.74
N GLN A 405 -17.71 4.82 -11.38
CA GLN A 405 -16.24 4.75 -11.36
C GLN A 405 -15.62 4.78 -12.76
N ARG A 406 -16.42 4.66 -13.84
CA ARG A 406 -15.94 4.88 -15.22
C ARG A 406 -15.39 6.29 -15.43
N ARG A 407 -15.71 7.28 -14.59
CA ARG A 407 -15.13 8.64 -14.64
C ARG A 407 -14.11 8.92 -13.54
N VAL A 408 -13.72 7.90 -12.80
CA VAL A 408 -12.74 7.97 -11.73
C VAL A 408 -11.51 7.15 -12.10
N ILE A 409 -10.35 7.68 -11.71
CA ILE A 409 -9.06 7.01 -11.82
C ILE A 409 -8.34 7.05 -10.47
N TYR A 410 -7.56 6.01 -10.23
CA TYR A 410 -6.66 5.86 -9.12
C TYR A 410 -5.24 5.87 -9.67
N ALA A 411 -4.44 6.78 -9.16
CA ALA A 411 -3.08 6.99 -9.65
C ALA A 411 -2.11 7.05 -8.48
N ALA A 412 -0.90 6.56 -8.70
CA ALA A 412 0.17 6.75 -7.73
C ALA A 412 0.56 8.23 -7.65
N LEU A 413 0.69 8.72 -6.44
CA LEU A 413 1.15 10.07 -6.11
C LEU A 413 2.60 9.99 -5.66
N ILE A 414 3.46 10.72 -6.34
CA ILE A 414 4.90 10.58 -6.22
C ILE A 414 5.52 11.97 -6.06
N ASP A 415 6.36 12.16 -5.06
CA ASP A 415 7.22 13.34 -4.99
C ASP A 415 8.35 13.17 -6.02
N CYS A 416 8.10 13.62 -7.25
CA CYS A 416 9.03 13.43 -8.37
C CYS A 416 10.36 14.17 -8.23
N GLU A 417 10.45 15.20 -7.38
CA GLU A 417 11.70 15.94 -7.16
C GLU A 417 12.66 15.10 -6.31
N THR A 418 12.14 14.53 -5.20
CA THR A 418 12.89 13.61 -4.33
C THR A 418 13.27 12.30 -5.05
N ASN A 419 12.54 11.98 -6.13
CA ASN A 419 12.55 10.70 -6.82
C ASN A 419 13.07 10.79 -8.26
N ALA A 420 13.69 11.90 -8.63
CA ALA A 420 14.07 12.18 -10.02
C ALA A 420 15.00 11.12 -10.63
N GLU A 421 15.87 10.49 -9.83
CA GLU A 421 16.88 9.53 -10.31
C GLU A 421 16.29 8.26 -10.94
N TRP A 422 15.16 7.76 -10.44
CA TRP A 422 14.51 6.57 -11.01
C TRP A 422 13.47 6.91 -12.08
N LEU A 423 13.05 8.16 -12.14
CA LEU A 423 12.13 8.64 -13.17
C LEU A 423 12.82 8.82 -14.53
N VAL A 424 14.16 8.83 -14.54
CA VAL A 424 14.99 9.00 -15.74
C VAL A 424 15.61 7.67 -16.18
N GLY A 425 15.49 7.38 -17.48
CA GLY A 425 16.00 6.14 -18.08
C GLY A 425 15.13 4.92 -17.76
N ASN A 426 15.47 3.76 -18.34
CA ASN A 426 14.81 2.48 -18.00
C ASN A 426 15.32 1.95 -16.64
N SER A 427 15.48 2.83 -15.66
CA SER A 427 16.02 2.51 -14.35
C SER A 427 14.97 1.69 -13.58
N THR A 428 15.42 0.55 -13.07
CA THR A 428 14.56 -0.47 -12.50
C THR A 428 14.13 -0.08 -11.09
N LYS A 429 12.82 0.15 -10.94
CA LYS A 429 12.02 0.03 -9.72
C LYS A 429 12.18 1.14 -8.67
N SER A 430 11.16 1.99 -8.55
CA SER A 430 10.95 2.88 -7.41
C SER A 430 10.20 2.18 -6.27
N PRO A 431 10.59 2.31 -4.99
CA PRO A 431 9.81 1.76 -3.90
C PRO A 431 8.41 2.40 -3.84
N ILE A 432 7.36 1.61 -4.16
CA ILE A 432 5.93 1.98 -3.93
C ILE A 432 5.67 2.29 -2.48
N ARG A 433 6.52 1.81 -1.57
CA ARG A 433 6.27 1.80 -0.13
C ARG A 433 5.87 3.19 0.41
N ASN A 434 6.40 4.26 -0.17
CA ASN A 434 6.11 5.64 0.20
C ASN A 434 5.19 6.39 -0.81
N ALA A 435 4.65 5.69 -1.82
CA ALA A 435 3.75 6.28 -2.79
C ALA A 435 2.31 6.20 -2.27
N ASP A 436 1.67 7.36 -2.16
CA ASP A 436 0.25 7.42 -1.87
C ASP A 436 -0.56 7.07 -3.13
N ILE A 437 -1.79 6.59 -2.98
CA ILE A 437 -2.71 6.49 -4.10
C ILE A 437 -3.72 7.64 -4.00
N GLY A 438 -3.88 8.42 -5.06
CA GLY A 438 -4.94 9.43 -5.13
C GLY A 438 -6.13 8.91 -5.95
N GLN A 439 -7.34 9.26 -5.52
CA GLN A 439 -8.55 9.13 -6.32
C GLN A 439 -8.84 10.45 -7.01
N PHE A 440 -9.08 10.39 -8.32
CA PHE A 440 -9.30 11.56 -9.16
C PHE A 440 -10.52 11.38 -10.05
N PHE A 441 -11.30 12.44 -10.16
CA PHE A 441 -12.43 12.53 -11.07
C PHE A 441 -11.99 13.20 -12.38
N ILE A 442 -12.30 12.57 -13.51
CA ILE A 442 -11.98 13.12 -14.83
C ILE A 442 -13.08 14.10 -15.23
N THR A 443 -12.76 15.38 -15.34
CA THR A 443 -13.74 16.46 -15.58
C THR A 443 -14.09 16.63 -17.06
N GLU A 444 -13.14 16.36 -17.96
CA GLU A 444 -13.28 16.59 -19.40
C GLU A 444 -12.44 15.59 -20.24
N PRO A 445 -12.78 15.36 -21.52
CA PRO A 445 -11.94 14.56 -22.40
C PRO A 445 -10.66 15.33 -22.74
N THR A 446 -9.60 14.60 -23.05
CA THR A 446 -8.32 15.17 -23.45
C THR A 446 -8.26 15.41 -24.95
N GLU A 447 -7.69 16.54 -25.35
CA GLU A 447 -7.59 16.95 -26.76
C GLU A 447 -6.54 16.11 -27.51
N GLN A 448 -5.32 16.03 -26.95
CA GLN A 448 -4.17 15.34 -27.56
C GLN A 448 -3.60 14.21 -26.68
N GLY A 449 -4.12 13.98 -25.48
CA GLY A 449 -3.58 13.00 -24.52
C GLY A 449 -2.28 13.42 -23.82
N GLN A 450 -1.75 14.60 -24.14
CA GLN A 450 -0.57 15.18 -23.48
C GLN A 450 -0.91 16.01 -22.25
N GLU A 451 -2.15 16.50 -22.16
CA GLU A 451 -2.64 17.27 -21.02
C GLU A 451 -3.98 16.71 -20.56
N ILE A 452 -4.15 16.56 -19.25
CA ILE A 452 -5.34 16.02 -18.62
C ILE A 452 -5.74 16.93 -17.46
N TYR A 453 -7.04 17.16 -17.32
CA TYR A 453 -7.62 17.89 -16.20
C TYR A 453 -8.40 16.93 -15.33
N LEU A 454 -8.03 16.93 -14.05
CA LEU A 454 -8.55 16.03 -13.04
C LEU A 454 -8.99 16.83 -11.83
N GLU A 455 -9.98 16.37 -11.10
CA GLU A 455 -10.30 16.88 -9.77
C GLU A 455 -9.84 15.86 -8.73
N PHE A 456 -9.08 16.30 -7.73
CA PHE A 456 -8.70 15.46 -6.60
C PHE A 456 -9.92 15.20 -5.72
N VAL A 457 -10.23 13.93 -5.48
CA VAL A 457 -11.36 13.51 -4.63
C VAL A 457 -10.86 13.22 -3.22
N LYS A 458 -9.92 12.27 -3.09
CA LYS A 458 -9.30 11.92 -1.81
C LYS A 458 -7.98 11.20 -2.00
N LYS A 459 -7.17 11.19 -0.94
CA LYS A 459 -6.02 10.30 -0.81
C LYS A 459 -6.51 8.97 -0.24
N ILE A 460 -6.09 7.88 -0.85
CA ILE A 460 -6.30 6.51 -0.37
C ILE A 460 -5.09 6.17 0.50
N THR A 461 -5.36 5.81 1.74
CA THR A 461 -4.36 5.31 2.68
C THR A 461 -4.53 3.81 2.85
N ALA A 462 -3.53 3.13 3.40
CA ALA A 462 -3.64 1.70 3.73
C ALA A 462 -4.71 1.40 4.80
N ASN A 463 -5.23 2.41 5.50
CA ASN A 463 -6.26 2.25 6.54
C ASN A 463 -7.68 2.60 6.06
N ASP A 464 -7.80 3.38 4.98
CA ASP A 464 -9.07 3.77 4.34
C ASP A 464 -9.21 3.14 2.95
N ASP A 465 -8.62 1.96 2.78
CA ASP A 465 -8.44 1.37 1.47
C ASP A 465 -9.77 0.77 0.95
N GLU A 466 -10.16 1.12 -0.26
CA GLU A 466 -11.27 0.47 -0.96
C GLU A 466 -10.83 -0.91 -1.51
N GLY A 467 -10.00 -1.64 -0.75
CA GLY A 467 -9.29 -2.84 -1.20
C GLY A 467 -8.19 -2.57 -2.24
N LYS A 468 -7.74 -1.31 -2.40
CA LYS A 468 -6.81 -0.89 -3.46
C LYS A 468 -5.35 -0.86 -3.02
N LEU A 469 -5.07 -0.61 -1.73
CA LEU A 469 -3.71 -0.42 -1.23
C LEU A 469 -3.54 -1.22 0.06
N HIS A 470 -2.72 -2.27 -0.02
CA HIS A 470 -2.46 -3.18 1.09
C HIS A 470 -1.04 -3.02 1.59
N HIS A 471 -0.91 -2.79 2.89
CA HIS A 471 0.38 -2.87 3.59
C HIS A 471 0.47 -4.20 4.32
N ILE A 472 1.25 -5.13 3.75
CA ILE A 472 1.36 -6.51 4.22
C ILE A 472 2.67 -6.67 4.99
N VAL A 473 2.54 -7.10 6.24
CA VAL A 473 3.66 -7.42 7.11
C VAL A 473 3.59 -8.91 7.44
N GLN A 474 4.69 -9.64 7.24
CA GLN A 474 4.74 -11.07 7.52
C GLN A 474 6.11 -11.52 7.99
N LEU A 475 6.12 -12.63 8.75
CA LEU A 475 7.33 -13.33 9.13
C LEU A 475 7.87 -14.14 7.95
N TYR A 476 9.19 -14.17 7.86
CA TYR A 476 9.94 -14.97 6.90
C TYR A 476 10.83 -15.95 7.66
N PRO A 477 11.17 -17.10 7.05
CA PRO A 477 12.22 -17.95 7.57
C PRO A 477 13.51 -17.14 7.77
N ASN A 478 14.18 -17.39 8.89
CA ASN A 478 15.51 -16.82 9.11
C ASN A 478 16.44 -17.29 7.98
N PRO A 479 17.18 -16.37 7.35
CA PRO A 479 18.07 -16.69 6.24
C PRO A 479 19.27 -17.56 6.64
#